data_AF-A0AAW4VQH9-F1
#
_entry.id   AF-A0AAW4VQH9-F1
#
_cell.length_a   1.000
_cell.length_b   1.000
_cell.length_c   1.000
_cell.angle_alpha   90.00
_cell.angle_beta   90.00
_cell.angle_gamma   90.00
#
_symmetry.space_group_name_H-M   'P 1'
#
loop_
_entity.id
_entity.type
_entity.pdbx_description
1 polymer ?
#
loop_
_entity_poly.entity_id
_entity_poly.type
_entity_poly.pdbx_seq_one_letter_code
_entity_poly.pdbx_strand_id
1 'polypeptide(L)'
;MSYAVEAQGVAFPYLMIQMYRSGEASGSMDKTALIMADQYTKDHRIKGKKKSAMTYPIILIIVTILVLLIVYLMVLPSFFDIFKNVDLPLITQINIGISHFIQDYWYYLILIFAFLIVGFMAALKIKKVRFKVDKLKNKTPLFGKLMITIYTSRFARILCSLYTSGMSIVNALNIAKTTIGNVYIESQFDSAIKKI
;
A
#
# COMPACT_ATOMS: atom_id res chain seq x y z
N MET A 1 27.11 10.58 -14.92
CA MET A 1 25.63 10.64 -15.09
C MET A 1 24.91 10.50 -13.74
N SER A 2 25.42 9.65 -12.85
CA SER A 2 24.85 9.41 -11.51
C SER A 2 24.69 10.68 -10.66
N TYR A 3 25.69 11.58 -10.63
CA TYR A 3 25.64 12.84 -9.87
C TYR A 3 24.49 13.77 -10.30
N ALA A 4 24.15 13.81 -11.59
CA ALA A 4 23.06 14.64 -12.10
C ALA A 4 21.68 14.07 -11.69
N VAL A 5 21.54 12.74 -11.69
CA VAL A 5 20.32 12.02 -11.26
C VAL A 5 20.12 12.17 -9.75
N GLU A 6 21.21 12.11 -8.97
CA GLU A 6 21.19 12.33 -7.53
C GLU A 6 20.79 13.77 -7.17
N ALA A 7 21.27 14.78 -7.91
CA ALA A 7 20.91 16.18 -7.72
C ALA A 7 19.39 16.46 -7.88
N GLN A 8 18.66 15.62 -8.60
CA GLN A 8 17.20 15.71 -8.76
C GLN A 8 16.39 14.96 -7.70
N GLY A 9 17.06 14.25 -6.77
CA GLY A 9 16.62 13.77 -5.44
C GLY A 9 15.25 13.08 -5.31
N VAL A 10 14.17 13.80 -5.61
CA VAL A 10 12.77 13.35 -5.46
C VAL A 10 12.27 12.62 -6.71
N ALA A 11 12.80 12.96 -7.89
CA ALA A 11 12.34 12.37 -9.15
C ALA A 11 12.83 10.94 -9.36
N PHE A 12 13.98 10.56 -8.79
CA PHE A 12 14.66 9.31 -9.06
C PHE A 12 14.78 8.42 -7.81
N PRO A 13 14.31 7.17 -7.86
CA PRO A 13 14.42 6.27 -6.72
C PRO A 13 15.88 5.90 -6.42
N TYR A 14 16.17 5.67 -5.14
CA TYR A 14 17.49 5.28 -4.63
C TYR A 14 18.16 4.13 -5.41
N LEU A 15 17.37 3.11 -5.80
CA LEU A 15 17.84 1.99 -6.61
C LEU A 15 18.45 2.43 -7.96
N MET A 16 17.81 3.40 -8.64
CA MET A 16 18.27 3.89 -9.93
C MET A 16 19.61 4.64 -9.78
N ILE A 17 19.74 5.45 -8.74
CA ILE A 17 20.98 6.19 -8.44
C ILE A 17 22.13 5.19 -8.22
N GLN A 18 21.93 4.17 -7.39
CA GLN A 18 22.97 3.19 -7.09
C GLN A 18 23.35 2.33 -8.29
N MET A 19 22.37 1.97 -9.11
CA MET A 19 22.60 1.23 -10.36
C MET A 19 23.42 2.06 -11.34
N TYR A 20 23.08 3.33 -11.56
CA TYR A 20 23.88 4.20 -12.43
C TYR A 20 25.28 4.47 -11.90
N ARG A 21 25.47 4.61 -10.58
CA ARG A 21 26.82 4.71 -9.97
C ARG A 21 27.65 3.45 -10.27
N SER A 22 27.05 2.28 -10.15
CA SER A 22 27.72 1.01 -10.47
C SER A 22 28.06 0.90 -11.94
N GLY A 23 27.11 1.22 -12.83
CA GLY A 23 27.29 1.14 -14.28
C GLY A 23 28.31 2.16 -14.82
N GLU A 24 28.43 3.32 -14.17
CA GLU A 24 29.45 4.33 -14.45
C GLU A 24 30.84 3.86 -14.00
N ALA A 25 30.94 3.21 -12.83
CA ALA A 25 32.19 2.63 -12.34
C ALA A 25 32.67 1.40 -13.14
N SER A 26 31.75 0.59 -13.66
CA SER A 26 32.04 -0.61 -14.45
C SER A 26 32.10 -0.38 -15.96
N GLY A 27 31.80 0.84 -16.44
CA GLY A 27 31.71 1.17 -17.85
C GLY A 27 30.56 0.50 -18.60
N SER A 28 29.58 -0.09 -17.90
CA SER A 28 28.47 -0.86 -18.47
C SER A 28 27.12 -0.14 -18.35
N MET A 29 27.12 1.18 -18.53
CA MET A 29 25.96 2.04 -18.30
C MET A 29 24.79 1.74 -19.25
N ASP A 30 25.10 1.27 -20.45
CA ASP A 30 24.16 0.76 -21.45
C ASP A 30 23.32 -0.42 -20.90
N LYS A 31 23.99 -1.44 -20.35
CA LYS A 31 23.34 -2.62 -19.76
C LYS A 31 22.54 -2.25 -18.53
N THR A 32 23.09 -1.40 -17.67
CA THR A 32 22.42 -0.91 -16.46
C THR A 32 21.12 -0.18 -16.82
N ALA A 33 21.14 0.71 -17.82
CA ALA A 33 19.96 1.44 -18.27
C ALA A 33 18.86 0.50 -18.78
N LEU A 34 19.23 -0.52 -19.57
CA LEU A 34 18.29 -1.53 -20.08
C LEU A 34 17.63 -2.32 -18.95
N ILE A 35 18.41 -2.73 -17.94
CA ILE A 35 17.89 -3.46 -16.78
C ILE A 35 16.92 -2.58 -15.97
N MET A 36 17.26 -1.31 -15.75
CA MET A 36 16.37 -0.38 -15.04
C MET A 36 15.06 -0.17 -15.80
N ALA A 37 15.11 -0.04 -17.13
CA ALA A 37 13.93 0.10 -17.97
C ALA A 37 12.98 -1.12 -17.84
N ASP A 38 13.51 -2.34 -17.93
CA ASP A 38 12.72 -3.57 -17.75
C ASP A 38 12.14 -3.67 -16.32
N GLN A 39 12.95 -3.33 -15.31
CA GLN A 39 12.51 -3.37 -13.91
C GLN A 39 11.34 -2.42 -13.65
N TYR A 40 11.45 -1.15 -14.05
CA TYR A 40 10.38 -0.18 -13.86
C TYR A 40 9.15 -0.52 -14.69
N THR A 41 9.32 -1.01 -15.92
CA THR A 41 8.19 -1.46 -16.76
C THR A 41 7.38 -2.56 -16.06
N LYS A 42 8.07 -3.56 -15.48
CA LYS A 42 7.43 -4.64 -14.73
C LYS A 42 6.75 -4.13 -13.46
N ASP A 43 7.39 -3.22 -12.72
CA ASP A 43 6.80 -2.62 -11.52
C ASP A 43 5.57 -1.75 -11.84
N HIS A 44 5.61 -0.98 -12.94
CA HIS A 44 4.47 -0.22 -13.44
C HIS A 44 3.31 -1.13 -13.83
N ARG A 45 3.58 -2.24 -14.52
CA ARG A 45 2.56 -3.24 -14.87
C ARG A 45 1.89 -3.85 -13.64
N ILE A 46 2.67 -4.19 -12.60
CA ILE A 46 2.14 -4.72 -11.33
C ILE A 46 1.27 -3.66 -10.64
N LYS A 47 1.74 -2.41 -10.56
CA LYS A 47 0.97 -1.29 -9.99
C LYS A 47 -0.33 -1.06 -10.77
N GLY A 48 -0.29 -1.11 -12.09
CA GLY A 48 -1.45 -0.95 -12.98
C GLY A 48 -2.50 -2.04 -12.75
N LYS A 49 -2.07 -3.31 -12.72
CA LYS A 49 -2.97 -4.44 -12.40
C LYS A 49 -3.61 -4.30 -11.02
N LYS A 50 -2.82 -3.92 -10.01
CA LYS A 50 -3.33 -3.67 -8.65
C LYS A 50 -4.40 -2.57 -8.65
N LYS A 51 -4.12 -1.44 -9.33
CA LYS A 51 -5.07 -0.31 -9.42
C LYS A 51 -6.37 -0.75 -10.09
N SER A 52 -6.25 -1.41 -11.25
CA SER A 52 -7.42 -1.87 -12.02
C SER A 52 -8.29 -2.87 -11.25
N ALA A 53 -7.68 -3.79 -10.51
CA ALA A 53 -8.41 -4.76 -9.69
C ALA A 53 -9.16 -4.12 -8.51
N MET A 54 -8.67 -2.98 -7.99
CA MET A 54 -9.31 -2.26 -6.90
C MET A 54 -10.38 -1.25 -7.36
N THR A 55 -10.36 -0.84 -8.63
CA THR A 55 -11.31 0.15 -9.17
C THR A 55 -12.76 -0.31 -9.00
N TYR A 56 -13.09 -1.54 -9.38
CA TYR A 56 -14.47 -2.05 -9.28
C TYR A 56 -14.97 -2.14 -7.84
N PRO A 57 -14.25 -2.76 -6.87
CA PRO A 57 -14.66 -2.77 -5.46
C PRO A 57 -14.86 -1.38 -4.87
N ILE A 58 -14.00 -0.41 -5.19
CA ILE A 58 -14.11 0.95 -4.64
C ILE A 58 -15.39 1.63 -5.14
N ILE A 59 -15.67 1.57 -6.44
CA ILE A 59 -16.88 2.17 -7.02
C ILE A 59 -18.13 1.53 -6.40
N LEU A 60 -18.16 0.20 -6.29
CA LEU A 60 -19.28 -0.53 -5.70
C LEU A 60 -19.54 -0.08 -4.26
N ILE A 61 -18.51 -0.03 -3.42
CA ILE A 61 -18.62 0.42 -2.02
C ILE A 61 -19.19 1.84 -1.93
N ILE A 62 -18.69 2.77 -2.76
CA ILE A 62 -19.16 4.17 -2.76
C ILE A 62 -20.64 4.23 -3.13
N VAL A 63 -21.05 3.54 -4.19
CA VAL A 63 -22.46 3.52 -4.64
C VAL A 63 -23.35 2.88 -3.57
N THR A 64 -22.93 1.76 -2.98
CA THR A 64 -23.69 1.09 -1.91
C THR A 64 -23.86 2.00 -0.69
N ILE A 65 -22.80 2.66 -0.23
CA ILE A 65 -22.88 3.58 0.91
C ILE A 65 -23.82 4.75 0.58
N LEU A 66 -23.74 5.31 -0.63
CA LEU A 66 -24.59 6.41 -1.05
C LEU A 66 -26.08 6.00 -1.07
N VAL A 67 -26.39 4.83 -1.64
CA VAL A 67 -27.76 4.29 -1.65
C VAL A 67 -28.27 4.06 -0.23
N LEU A 68 -27.47 3.43 0.64
CA LEU A 68 -27.83 3.22 2.03
C LEU A 68 -28.11 4.56 2.72
N LEU A 69 -27.27 5.57 2.53
CA LEU A 69 -27.43 6.87 3.14
C LEU A 69 -28.76 7.53 2.72
N ILE A 70 -29.13 7.48 1.43
CA ILE A 70 -30.43 7.98 0.95
C ILE A 70 -31.59 7.24 1.64
N VAL A 71 -31.50 5.91 1.74
CA VAL A 71 -32.55 5.11 2.40
C VAL A 71 -32.70 5.51 3.87
N TYR A 72 -31.61 5.67 4.61
CA TYR A 72 -31.67 6.01 6.03
C TYR A 72 -32.04 7.49 6.31
N LEU A 73 -31.71 8.42 5.41
CA LEU A 73 -32.01 9.85 5.60
C LEU A 73 -33.40 10.26 5.14
N MET A 74 -33.92 9.66 4.06
CA MET A 74 -35.19 10.09 3.45
C MET A 74 -36.28 9.02 3.52
N VAL A 75 -35.93 7.78 3.16
CA VAL A 75 -36.94 6.72 2.99
C VAL A 75 -37.42 6.22 4.35
N LEU A 76 -36.49 5.83 5.22
CA LEU A 76 -36.80 5.26 6.53
C LEU A 76 -37.61 6.18 7.46
N PRO A 77 -37.29 7.49 7.60
CA PRO A 77 -38.12 8.39 8.41
C PRO A 77 -39.55 8.56 7.89
N SER A 78 -39.78 8.44 6.58
CA SER A 78 -41.14 8.47 6.02
C SER A 78 -42.01 7.30 6.50
N PHE A 79 -41.40 6.20 6.95
CA PHE A 79 -42.11 5.07 7.55
C PHE A 79 -42.39 5.25 9.05
N PHE A 80 -41.67 6.12 9.76
CA PHE A 80 -41.84 6.27 11.22
C PHE A 80 -43.23 6.78 11.58
N ASP A 81 -43.81 7.65 10.75
CA ASP A 81 -45.15 8.19 10.96
C ASP A 81 -46.25 7.11 10.90
N ILE A 82 -46.03 6.04 10.13
CA ILE A 82 -46.97 4.91 9.98
C ILE A 82 -47.00 4.05 11.25
N PHE A 83 -45.87 3.95 11.96
CA PHE A 83 -45.72 3.09 13.13
C PHE A 83 -45.93 3.78 14.47
N LYS A 84 -46.31 5.08 14.49
CA LYS A 84 -46.49 5.86 15.72
C LYS A 84 -47.52 5.30 16.71
N ASN A 85 -48.50 4.52 16.24
CA ASN A 85 -49.61 4.02 17.06
C ASN A 85 -49.59 2.49 17.27
N VAL A 86 -48.46 1.84 16.95
CA VAL A 86 -48.30 0.38 17.07
C VAL A 86 -47.13 0.11 17.99
N ASP A 87 -47.28 -0.86 18.91
CA ASP A 87 -46.16 -1.31 19.72
C ASP A 87 -45.08 -1.92 18.82
N LEU A 88 -43.98 -1.18 18.67
CA LEU A 88 -42.88 -1.53 17.79
C LEU A 88 -42.05 -2.68 18.41
N PRO A 89 -41.73 -3.74 17.65
CA PRO A 89 -40.76 -4.74 18.07
C PRO A 89 -39.38 -4.12 18.36
N LEU A 90 -38.63 -4.69 19.31
CA LEU A 90 -37.29 -4.22 19.72
C LEU A 90 -36.33 -4.00 18.55
N ILE A 91 -36.35 -4.88 17.55
CA ILE A 91 -35.47 -4.79 16.36
C ILE A 91 -35.78 -3.53 15.54
N THR A 92 -37.04 -3.13 15.44
CA THR A 92 -37.46 -1.92 14.71
C THR A 92 -37.06 -0.66 15.48
N GLN A 93 -37.23 -0.64 16.81
CA GLN A 93 -36.82 0.50 17.64
C GLN A 93 -35.32 0.78 17.57
N ILE A 94 -34.48 -0.28 17.54
CA ILE A 94 -33.04 -0.15 17.35
C ILE A 94 -32.71 0.46 15.98
N ASN A 95 -33.39 0.04 14.91
CA ASN A 95 -33.19 0.59 13.57
C ASN A 95 -33.58 2.09 13.49
N ILE A 96 -34.69 2.47 14.14
CA ILE A 96 -35.11 3.88 14.25
C ILE A 96 -34.03 4.70 14.97
N GLY A 97 -33.50 4.18 16.08
CA GLY A 97 -32.43 4.83 16.84
C GLY A 97 -31.14 5.00 16.02
N ILE A 98 -30.72 3.97 15.27
CA ILE A 98 -29.56 4.05 14.36
C ILE A 98 -29.81 5.08 13.26
N SER A 99 -31.03 5.14 12.71
CA SER A 99 -31.40 6.09 11.67
C SER A 99 -31.28 7.53 12.15
N HIS A 100 -31.83 7.86 13.32
CA HIS A 100 -31.68 9.19 13.91
C HIS A 100 -30.22 9.55 14.20
N PHE A 101 -29.43 8.60 14.71
CA PHE A 101 -27.99 8.81 14.91
C PHE A 101 -27.27 9.12 13.59
N ILE A 102 -27.58 8.40 12.52
CA ILE A 102 -27.00 8.68 11.19
C ILE A 102 -27.48 10.03 10.66
N GLN A 103 -28.76 10.37 10.80
CA GLN A 103 -29.30 11.66 10.35
C GLN A 103 -28.64 12.87 11.03
N ASP A 104 -28.45 12.80 12.35
CA ASP A 104 -27.89 13.92 13.11
C ASP A 104 -26.36 13.99 13.02
N TYR A 105 -25.69 12.84 12.91
CA TYR A 105 -24.22 12.75 13.02
C TYR A 105 -23.48 12.29 11.76
N TRP A 106 -24.12 12.19 10.58
CA TRP A 106 -23.42 11.73 9.36
C TRP A 106 -22.19 12.57 9.00
N TYR A 107 -22.25 13.90 9.17
CA TYR A 107 -21.11 14.78 8.95
C TYR A 107 -19.95 14.46 9.91
N TYR A 108 -20.25 14.21 11.19
CA TYR A 108 -19.25 13.82 12.19
C TYR A 108 -18.66 12.44 11.89
N LEU A 109 -19.46 11.48 11.39
CA LEU A 109 -18.97 10.17 10.96
C LEU A 109 -17.95 10.28 9.82
N ILE A 110 -18.24 11.11 8.79
CA ILE A 110 -17.30 11.37 7.70
C ILE A 110 -16.02 12.03 8.23
N LEU A 111 -16.15 13.00 9.14
CA LEU A 111 -15.02 13.71 9.73
C LEU A 111 -14.13 12.80 10.58
N ILE A 112 -14.72 11.94 11.41
CA ILE A 112 -14.01 10.93 12.21
C ILE A 112 -13.32 9.93 11.29
N PHE A 113 -14.00 9.47 10.23
CA PHE A 113 -13.40 8.55 9.27
C PHE A 113 -12.20 9.18 8.54
N ALA A 114 -12.33 10.42 8.08
CA ALA A 114 -11.23 11.16 7.48
C ALA A 114 -10.06 11.35 8.46
N PHE A 115 -10.35 11.70 9.71
CA PHE A 115 -9.34 11.84 10.76
C PHE A 115 -8.63 10.53 11.06
N LEU A 116 -9.35 9.41 11.12
CA LEU A 116 -8.78 8.07 11.30
C LEU A 116 -7.86 7.70 10.14
N ILE A 117 -8.23 8.01 8.89
CA ILE A 117 -7.38 7.76 7.72
C ILE A 117 -6.09 8.56 7.81
N VAL A 118 -6.18 9.86 8.09
CA VAL A 118 -5.01 10.75 8.19
C VAL A 118 -4.12 10.35 9.37
N GLY A 119 -4.74 10.04 10.52
CA GLY A 119 -4.05 9.56 11.72
C GLY A 119 -3.34 8.22 11.48
N PHE A 120 -3.99 7.30 10.78
CA PHE A 120 -3.37 6.04 10.37
C PHE A 120 -2.21 6.25 9.39
N MET A 121 -2.37 7.12 8.38
CA MET A 121 -1.29 7.48 7.46
C MET A 121 -0.10 8.13 8.18
N ALA A 122 -0.37 9.00 9.16
CA ALA A 122 0.67 9.60 10.00
C ALA A 122 1.34 8.55 10.89
N ALA A 123 0.57 7.63 11.48
CA ALA A 123 1.09 6.53 12.28
C ALA A 123 2.01 5.62 11.46
N LEU A 124 1.73 5.39 10.17
CA LEU A 124 2.61 4.64 9.27
C LEU A 124 3.97 5.31 9.01
N LYS A 125 4.12 6.61 9.30
CA LYS A 125 5.44 7.27 9.27
C LYS A 125 6.32 6.88 10.46
N ILE A 126 5.73 6.41 11.56
CA ILE A 126 6.46 5.97 12.77
C ILE A 126 7.09 4.60 12.52
N LYS A 127 8.42 4.49 12.65
CA LYS A 127 9.19 3.26 12.38
C LYS A 127 8.63 2.01 13.09
N LYS A 128 8.28 2.11 14.37
CA LYS A 128 7.72 1.00 15.17
C LYS A 128 6.36 0.53 14.64
N VAL A 129 5.49 1.46 14.26
CA VAL A 129 4.15 1.15 13.72
C VAL A 129 4.29 0.53 12.34
N ARG A 130 5.10 1.13 11.47
CA ARG A 130 5.40 0.60 10.14
C ARG A 130 5.92 -0.84 10.22
N PHE A 131 6.84 -1.13 11.14
CA PHE A 131 7.36 -2.47 11.35
C PHE A 131 6.27 -3.48 11.74
N LYS A 132 5.40 -3.14 12.72
CA LYS A 132 4.29 -4.01 13.14
C LYS A 132 3.28 -4.24 12.01
N VAL A 133 2.92 -3.17 11.29
CA VAL A 133 1.99 -3.24 10.16
C VAL A 133 2.56 -4.09 9.03
N ASP A 134 3.83 -3.89 8.67
CA ASP A 134 4.49 -4.66 7.61
C ASP A 134 4.69 -6.14 8.00
N LYS A 135 4.90 -6.43 9.28
CA LYS A 135 4.88 -7.80 9.81
C LYS A 135 3.49 -8.43 9.72
N LEU A 136 2.44 -7.68 10.03
CA LEU A 136 1.05 -8.16 9.99
C LEU A 136 0.60 -8.44 8.55
N LYS A 137 0.93 -7.57 7.60
CA LYS A 137 0.61 -7.74 6.16
C LYS A 137 1.06 -9.11 5.64
N ASN A 138 2.22 -9.59 6.06
CA ASN A 138 2.77 -10.88 5.62
C ASN A 138 1.99 -12.09 6.16
N LYS A 139 1.22 -11.92 7.24
CA LYS A 139 0.40 -12.98 7.86
C LYS A 139 -1.07 -12.91 7.45
N THR A 140 -1.47 -11.95 6.62
CA THR A 140 -2.86 -11.87 6.16
C THR A 140 -3.18 -13.03 5.22
N PRO A 141 -4.23 -13.83 5.47
CA PRO A 141 -4.51 -15.05 4.70
C PRO A 141 -4.87 -14.78 3.23
N LEU A 142 -5.45 -13.62 2.92
CA LEU A 142 -5.92 -13.28 1.58
C LEU A 142 -4.80 -12.77 0.64
N PHE A 143 -3.82 -12.02 1.16
CA PHE A 143 -2.79 -11.37 0.34
C PHE A 143 -1.35 -11.66 0.77
N GLY A 144 -1.12 -12.30 1.92
CA GLY A 144 0.22 -12.50 2.49
C GLY A 144 1.14 -13.31 1.59
N LYS A 145 0.69 -14.49 1.12
CA LYS A 145 1.49 -15.35 0.23
C LYS A 145 1.82 -14.66 -1.10
N LEU A 146 0.86 -13.93 -1.66
CA LEU A 146 1.07 -13.15 -2.89
C LEU A 146 2.12 -12.06 -2.70
N MET A 147 2.05 -11.32 -1.58
CA MET A 147 3.02 -10.28 -1.26
C MET A 147 4.43 -10.86 -1.10
N ILE A 148 4.59 -11.96 -0.38
CA ILE A 148 5.89 -12.65 -0.22
C ILE A 148 6.45 -13.06 -1.58
N THR A 149 5.64 -13.66 -2.47
CA THR A 149 6.08 -14.02 -3.82
C THR A 149 6.54 -12.78 -4.61
N ILE A 150 5.83 -11.65 -4.52
CA ILE A 150 6.23 -10.40 -5.18
C ILE A 150 7.56 -9.89 -4.62
N TYR A 151 7.70 -9.86 -3.29
CA TYR A 151 8.91 -9.40 -2.61
C TYR A 151 10.13 -10.25 -2.98
N THR A 152 10.02 -11.57 -2.89
CA THR A 152 11.11 -12.50 -3.24
C THR A 152 11.46 -12.41 -4.73
N SER A 153 10.47 -12.32 -5.61
CA SER A 153 10.71 -12.18 -7.06
C SER A 153 11.46 -10.90 -7.40
N ARG A 154 11.09 -9.78 -6.76
CA ARG A 154 11.78 -8.50 -6.96
C ARG A 154 13.20 -8.58 -6.41
N PHE A 155 13.37 -9.06 -5.19
CA PHE A 155 14.68 -9.23 -4.56
C PHE A 155 15.63 -10.06 -5.45
N ALA A 156 15.20 -11.25 -5.88
CA ALA A 156 16.01 -12.14 -6.70
C ALA A 156 16.42 -11.48 -8.03
N ARG A 157 15.50 -10.75 -8.68
CA ARG A 157 15.80 -10.08 -9.95
C ARG A 157 16.80 -8.92 -9.77
N ILE A 158 16.62 -8.10 -8.74
CA ILE A 158 17.53 -6.99 -8.45
C ILE A 158 18.92 -7.53 -8.08
N LEU A 159 18.98 -8.56 -7.23
CA LEU A 159 20.25 -9.18 -6.84
C LEU A 159 20.99 -9.75 -8.06
N CYS A 160 20.29 -10.49 -8.92
CA CYS A 160 20.86 -11.04 -10.15
C CYS A 160 21.36 -9.95 -11.09
N SER A 161 20.59 -8.88 -11.28
CA SER A 161 20.99 -7.71 -12.07
C SER A 161 22.25 -7.04 -11.54
N LEU A 162 22.32 -6.78 -10.23
CA LEU A 162 23.46 -6.12 -9.59
C LEU A 162 24.72 -6.99 -9.68
N TYR A 163 24.57 -8.30 -9.42
CA TYR A 163 25.65 -9.27 -9.51
C TYR A 163 26.19 -9.40 -10.94
N THR A 164 25.31 -9.48 -11.94
CA THR A 164 25.70 -9.56 -13.37
C THR A 164 26.38 -8.27 -13.84
N SER A 165 26.12 -7.15 -13.17
CA SER A 165 26.78 -5.87 -13.44
C SER A 165 28.18 -5.75 -12.81
N GLY A 166 28.71 -6.84 -12.24
CA GLY A 166 30.07 -6.90 -11.67
C GLY A 166 30.19 -6.34 -10.24
N MET A 167 29.06 -6.07 -9.58
CA MET A 167 29.07 -5.60 -8.19
C MET A 167 29.39 -6.73 -7.21
N SER A 168 30.17 -6.43 -6.17
CA SER A 168 30.42 -7.40 -5.09
C SER A 168 29.10 -7.88 -4.47
N ILE A 169 29.04 -9.17 -4.11
CA ILE A 169 27.82 -9.78 -3.59
C ILE A 169 27.30 -9.07 -2.33
N VAL A 170 28.20 -8.56 -1.49
CA VAL A 170 27.87 -7.80 -0.27
C VAL A 170 27.17 -6.48 -0.60
N ASN A 171 27.68 -5.73 -1.60
CA ASN A 171 27.06 -4.48 -2.04
C ASN A 171 25.73 -4.76 -2.76
N ALA A 172 25.68 -5.81 -3.57
CA ALA A 172 24.48 -6.24 -4.27
C ALA A 172 23.36 -6.62 -3.28
N LEU A 173 23.68 -7.34 -2.20
CA LEU A 173 22.71 -7.68 -1.15
C LEU A 173 22.21 -6.44 -0.40
N ASN A 174 23.12 -5.53 -0.05
CA ASN A 174 22.77 -4.30 0.67
C ASN A 174 21.86 -3.37 -0.15
N ILE A 175 22.01 -3.33 -1.47
CA ILE A 175 21.11 -2.57 -2.33
C ILE A 175 19.80 -3.35 -2.54
N ALA A 176 19.87 -4.65 -2.85
CA ALA A 176 18.70 -5.47 -3.12
C ALA A 176 17.69 -5.49 -1.96
N LYS A 177 18.15 -5.55 -0.69
CA LYS A 177 17.25 -5.54 0.48
C LYS A 177 16.39 -4.27 0.57
N THR A 178 16.92 -3.11 0.16
CA THR A 178 16.19 -1.83 0.21
C THR A 178 15.04 -1.75 -0.81
N THR A 179 15.03 -2.63 -1.82
CA THR A 179 14.02 -2.66 -2.89
C THR A 179 12.77 -3.48 -2.54
N ILE A 180 12.84 -4.27 -1.46
CA ILE A 180 11.75 -5.13 -0.98
C ILE A 180 10.54 -4.28 -0.56
N GLY A 181 10.80 -3.12 0.06
CA GLY A 181 9.76 -2.17 0.47
C GLY A 181 8.94 -2.60 1.70
N ASN A 182 9.28 -3.73 2.31
CA ASN A 182 8.72 -4.21 3.58
C ASN A 182 9.83 -4.20 4.64
N VAL A 183 9.69 -3.31 5.62
CA VAL A 183 10.75 -3.05 6.63
C VAL A 183 11.01 -4.29 7.50
N TYR A 184 9.99 -5.11 7.74
CA TYR A 184 10.14 -6.35 8.49
C TYR A 184 11.00 -7.35 7.72
N ILE A 185 10.73 -7.58 6.44
CA ILE A 185 11.52 -8.51 5.60
C ILE A 185 12.95 -7.99 5.42
N GLU A 186 13.12 -6.69 5.16
CA GLU A 186 14.43 -6.06 5.02
C GLU A 186 15.33 -6.29 6.24
N SER A 187 14.77 -6.14 7.45
CA SER A 187 15.51 -6.39 8.70
C SER A 187 16.01 -7.83 8.88
N GLN A 188 15.40 -8.81 8.19
CA GLN A 188 15.86 -10.20 8.24
C GLN A 188 17.14 -10.41 7.42
N PHE A 189 17.38 -9.58 6.41
CA PHE A 189 18.59 -9.65 5.59
C PHE A 189 19.83 -9.15 6.34
N ASP A 190 19.69 -8.20 7.27
CA ASP A 190 20.83 -7.69 8.06
C ASP A 190 21.52 -8.80 8.86
N SER A 191 20.74 -9.70 9.44
CA SER A 191 21.25 -10.88 10.16
C SER A 191 21.93 -11.90 9.25
N ALA A 192 21.49 -12.00 7.99
CA ALA A 192 22.08 -12.90 7.00
C ALA A 192 23.39 -12.34 6.43
N ILE A 193 23.46 -11.02 6.15
CA ILE A 193 24.65 -10.34 5.63
C ILE A 193 25.80 -10.39 6.65
N LYS A 194 25.51 -10.22 7.95
CA LYS A 194 26.53 -10.27 9.01
C LYS A 194 27.24 -11.63 9.16
N LYS A 195 26.70 -12.70 8.56
CA LYS A 195 27.27 -14.06 8.61
C LYS A 195 28.18 -14.40 7.44
N ILE A 196 28.22 -13.55 6.41
CA ILE A 196 29.03 -13.68 5.20
C ILE A 196 30.28 -12.82 5.36
#